data_AF-A0A6J5JYR6-F1
#
_entry.id   AF-A0A6J5JYR6-F1
#
_cell.length_a   1.000
_cell.length_b   1.000
_cell.length_c   1.000
_cell.angle_alpha   90.00
_cell.angle_beta   90.00
_cell.angle_gamma   90.00
#
_symmetry.space_group_name_H-M   'P 1'
#
loop_
_entity.id
_entity.type
_entity.pdbx_description
1 polymer ?
#
loop_
_entity_poly.entity_id
_entity_poly.type
_entity_poly.pdbx_seq_one_letter_code
_entity_poly.pdbx_strand_id
1 'polypeptide(L)'
;MNLLTEVLHAIDNKRYPVMNQNAVNGLTTAGFVGYPLHPAKAGVDGELYTRFCEDAKTVQRQLGLANFSELDALFNYIYWQEGEEEGES
;
A
#
# COMPACT_ATOMS: atom_id res chain seq x y z
N MET A 1 10.86 -2.84 -1.61
CA MET A 1 10.77 -1.72 -0.64
C MET A 1 11.07 -0.42 -1.37
N ASN A 2 10.24 0.63 -1.22
CA ASN A 2 10.41 1.92 -1.88
C ASN A 2 10.75 3.02 -0.86
N LEU A 3 12.04 3.28 -0.67
CA LEU A 3 12.54 4.21 0.35
C LEU A 3 11.98 5.63 0.21
N LEU A 4 11.65 6.09 -1.00
CA LEU A 4 11.13 7.44 -1.20
C LEU A 4 9.76 7.61 -0.54
N THR A 5 8.86 6.66 -0.76
CA THR A 5 7.49 6.74 -0.22
C THR A 5 7.47 6.48 1.28
N GLU A 6 8.44 5.72 1.81
CA GLU A 6 8.67 5.57 3.25
C GLU A 6 9.13 6.88 3.92
N VAL A 7 10.05 7.61 3.29
CA VAL A 7 10.48 8.93 3.80
C VAL A 7 9.32 9.93 3.77
N LEU A 8 8.56 9.96 2.67
CA LEU A 8 7.37 10.83 2.57
C LEU A 8 6.33 10.47 3.64
N HIS A 9 6.11 9.17 3.87
CA HIS A 9 5.21 8.68 4.91
C HIS A 9 5.66 9.09 6.31
N ALA A 10 6.96 8.99 6.61
CA ALA A 10 7.52 9.41 7.89
C ALA A 10 7.37 10.92 8.13
N ILE A 11 7.34 11.73 7.07
CA ILE A 11 7.11 13.18 7.15
C ILE A 11 5.63 13.50 7.37
N ASP A 12 4.72 12.88 6.61
CA ASP A 12 3.27 13.11 6.70
C ASP A 12 2.46 11.86 6.31
N ASN A 13 2.17 11.03 7.31
CA ASN A 13 1.40 9.80 7.15
C ASN A 13 -0.10 10.01 6.91
N LYS A 14 -0.60 11.26 6.91
CA LYS A 14 -1.98 11.57 6.49
C LYS A 14 -2.06 11.86 5.00
N ARG A 15 -0.92 12.14 4.37
CA ARG A 15 -0.83 12.52 2.96
C ARG A 15 -0.15 11.48 2.08
N TYR A 16 0.85 10.78 2.61
CA TYR A 16 1.68 9.90 1.81
C TYR A 16 1.61 8.45 2.33
N PRO A 17 0.93 7.52 1.65
CA PRO A 17 1.01 6.10 1.96
C PRO A 17 2.33 5.51 1.46
N VAL A 18 2.79 4.45 2.12
CA VAL A 18 3.93 3.65 1.64
C VAL A 18 3.47 2.83 0.43
N MET A 19 4.26 2.88 -0.65
CA MET A 19 4.04 2.04 -1.83
C MET A 19 5.09 0.93 -1.86
N ASN A 20 4.77 -0.19 -1.23
CA ASN A 20 5.55 -1.42 -1.25
C ASN A 20 4.66 -2.59 -1.73
N GLN A 21 5.19 -3.81 -1.73
CA GLN A 21 4.45 -4.99 -2.19
C GLN A 21 3.22 -5.29 -1.32
N ASN A 22 3.34 -5.15 -0.01
CA ASN A 22 2.24 -5.42 0.94
C ASN A 22 1.07 -4.46 0.68
N ALA A 23 1.37 -3.18 0.46
CA ALA A 23 0.36 -2.18 0.19
C ALA A 23 -0.27 -2.34 -1.21
N VAL A 24 0.50 -2.79 -2.21
CA VAL A 24 -0.03 -3.15 -3.53
C VAL A 24 -0.97 -4.36 -3.45
N ASN A 25 -0.58 -5.40 -2.71
CA ASN A 25 -1.44 -6.56 -2.46
C ASN A 25 -2.72 -6.13 -1.74
N GLY A 26 -2.61 -5.38 -0.65
CA GLY A 26 -3.75 -4.89 0.12
C GLY A 26 -4.74 -4.05 -0.71
N LEU A 27 -4.25 -3.18 -1.59
CA LEU A 27 -5.11 -2.46 -2.54
C LEU A 27 -5.75 -3.38 -3.57
N THR A 28 -5.01 -4.38 -4.06
CA THR A 28 -5.53 -5.39 -4.99
C THR A 28 -6.66 -6.18 -4.35
N THR A 29 -6.51 -6.60 -3.09
CA THR A 29 -7.55 -7.26 -2.28
C THR A 29 -8.77 -6.36 -2.07
N ALA A 30 -8.57 -5.04 -1.97
CA ALA A 30 -9.65 -4.05 -1.94
C ALA A 30 -10.28 -3.74 -3.31
N GLY A 31 -9.85 -4.42 -4.39
CA GLY A 31 -10.39 -4.29 -5.75
C GLY A 31 -9.69 -3.25 -6.63
N PHE A 32 -8.63 -2.60 -6.16
CA PHE A 32 -7.85 -1.62 -6.92
C PHE A 32 -6.69 -2.29 -7.64
N VAL A 33 -6.79 -2.42 -8.97
CA VAL A 33 -5.84 -3.16 -9.82
C VAL A 33 -5.01 -2.24 -10.73
N GLY A 34 -3.97 -2.80 -11.35
CA GLY A 34 -3.12 -2.10 -12.33
C GLY A 34 -1.85 -1.50 -11.74
N TYR A 35 -1.48 -1.91 -10.51
CA TYR A 35 -0.20 -1.61 -9.90
C TYR A 35 0.82 -2.71 -10.21
N PRO A 36 2.12 -2.37 -10.34
CA PRO A 36 3.16 -3.38 -10.49
C PRO A 36 3.27 -4.20 -9.20
N LEU A 37 3.22 -5.53 -9.31
CA LEU A 37 3.32 -6.47 -8.18
C LEU A 37 4.61 -6.25 -7.36
N HIS A 38 5.71 -5.94 -8.04
CA HIS A 38 6.98 -5.58 -7.41
C HIS A 38 7.33 -4.13 -7.74
N PRO A 39 6.78 -3.14 -6.99
CA PRO A 39 7.08 -1.74 -7.23
C PRO A 39 8.57 -1.48 -6.95
N ALA A 40 9.34 -1.32 -8.02
CA ALA A 40 10.76 -0.94 -7.98
C ALA A 40 10.93 0.55 -8.25
N LYS A 41 12.03 1.14 -7.78
CA LYS A 41 12.33 2.58 -7.92
C LYS A 41 12.30 3.08 -9.37
N ALA A 42 12.52 2.21 -10.35
CA ALA A 42 12.48 2.52 -11.78
C ALA A 42 11.08 2.46 -12.41
N GLY A 43 10.09 1.85 -11.74
CA GLY A 43 8.74 1.62 -12.26
C GLY A 43 7.63 2.40 -11.55
N VAL A 44 7.98 3.25 -10.59
CA VAL A 44 7.03 4.13 -9.90
C VAL A 44 7.32 5.56 -10.31
N ASP A 45 6.51 6.09 -11.22
CA ASP A 45 6.50 7.52 -11.55
C ASP A 45 5.49 8.29 -10.69
N GLY A 46 5.50 9.61 -10.81
CA GLY A 46 4.65 10.49 -10.00
C GLY A 46 3.15 10.34 -10.28
N GLU A 47 2.77 9.95 -11.50
CA GLU A 47 1.37 9.76 -11.89
C GLU A 47 0.81 8.48 -11.25
N LEU A 48 1.56 7.38 -11.35
CA LEU A 48 1.22 6.12 -10.71
C LEU A 48 1.12 6.28 -9.19
N TYR A 49 2.08 6.99 -8.58
CA TYR A 49 2.03 7.23 -7.13
C TYR A 49 0.87 8.14 -6.72
N THR A 50 0.51 9.13 -7.54
CA THR A 50 -0.65 9.99 -7.26
C THR A 50 -1.94 9.17 -7.25
N ARG A 51 -2.14 8.33 -8.26
CA ARG A 51 -3.29 7.41 -8.32
C ARG A 51 -3.31 6.46 -7.12
N PHE A 52 -2.15 5.88 -6.77
CA PHE A 52 -2.01 5.03 -5.59
C PHE A 52 -2.42 5.75 -4.30
N CYS A 53 -2.06 7.02 -4.14
CA CYS A 53 -2.46 7.82 -2.98
C CYS A 53 -3.99 8.02 -2.91
N GLU A 54 -4.65 8.24 -4.04
CA GLU A 54 -6.11 8.43 -4.11
C GLU A 54 -6.87 7.15 -3.77
N ASP A 55 -6.43 6.02 -4.31
CA ASP A 55 -7.02 4.70 -4.04
C ASP A 55 -6.81 4.32 -2.56
N ALA A 56 -5.59 4.47 -2.03
CA ALA A 56 -5.30 4.25 -0.61
C ALA A 56 -6.15 5.13 0.30
N LYS A 57 -6.35 6.40 -0.07
CA LYS A 57 -7.20 7.34 0.68
C LYS A 57 -8.67 6.91 0.65
N THR A 58 -9.13 6.33 -0.45
CA THR A 58 -10.48 5.79 -0.56
C THR A 58 -10.69 4.65 0.43
N VAL A 59 -9.77 3.67 0.46
CA VAL A 59 -9.81 2.55 1.42
C VAL A 59 -9.73 3.06 2.87
N GLN A 60 -8.76 3.92 3.18
CA GLN A 60 -8.59 4.53 4.50
C GLN A 60 -9.88 5.19 5.00
N ARG A 61 -10.59 5.93 4.14
CA ARG A 61 -11.86 6.59 4.48
C ARG A 61 -13.01 5.62 4.65
N GLN A 62 -13.14 4.64 3.75
CA GLN A 62 -14.24 3.67 3.80
C GLN A 62 -14.17 2.80 5.07
N LEU A 63 -12.95 2.49 5.52
CA LEU A 63 -12.70 1.72 6.74
C LEU A 63 -12.64 2.58 8.01
N GLY A 64 -12.72 3.91 7.89
CA GLY A 64 -12.69 4.82 9.04
C GLY A 64 -11.34 4.88 9.77
N LEU A 65 -10.24 4.51 9.10
CA LEU A 65 -8.89 4.55 9.67
C LEU A 65 -8.42 6.01 9.84
N ALA A 66 -7.59 6.30 10.84
CA ALA A 66 -7.19 7.66 11.16
C ALA A 66 -6.11 8.23 10.22
N ASN A 67 -5.26 7.38 9.65
CA ASN A 67 -4.12 7.76 8.81
C ASN A 67 -3.61 6.56 7.98
N PHE A 68 -2.58 6.77 7.16
CA PHE A 68 -2.01 5.71 6.34
C PHE A 68 -1.13 4.71 7.10
N SER A 69 -0.70 5.00 8.34
CA SER A 69 0.05 4.02 9.13
C SER A 69 -0.88 2.91 9.63
N GLU A 70 -2.13 3.22 9.97
CA GLU A 70 -3.15 2.20 10.27
C GLU A 70 -3.51 1.37 9.03
N LEU A 71 -3.59 2.02 7.87
CA LEU A 71 -3.80 1.32 6.60
C LEU A 71 -2.62 0.39 6.27
N ASP A 72 -1.39 0.85 6.45
CA ASP A 72 -0.18 0.05 6.25
C ASP A 72 -0.15 -1.16 7.20
N ALA A 73 -0.52 -0.98 8.47
CA ALA A 73 -0.64 -2.08 9.43
C ALA A 73 -1.68 -3.12 8.99
N LEU A 74 -2.84 -2.69 8.49
CA LEU A 74 -3.87 -3.59 7.94
C LEU A 74 -3.36 -4.36 6.73
N PHE A 75 -2.72 -3.68 5.77
CA PHE A 75 -2.17 -4.33 4.58
C PHE A 75 -1.04 -5.30 4.92
N ASN A 76 -0.20 -4.98 5.89
CA ASN A 76 0.79 -5.90 6.42
C ASN A 76 0.12 -7.16 7.01
N TYR A 77 -0.94 -7.00 7.80
CA TYR A 77 -1.69 -8.14 8.35
C TYR A 77 -2.24 -9.06 7.24
N ILE A 78 -2.89 -8.49 6.23
CA ILE A 78 -3.44 -9.25 5.08
C ILE A 78 -2.32 -10.00 4.35
N TYR A 79 -1.21 -9.31 4.06
CA TYR A 79 -0.07 -9.89 3.35
C TYR A 79 0.51 -11.12 4.06
N TRP A 80 0.61 -11.09 5.39
CA TRP A 80 1.12 -12.24 6.16
C TRP A 80 0.15 -13.41 6.22
N GLN A 81 -1.16 -13.15 6.22
CA GLN A 81 -2.17 -14.23 6.17
C GLN A 81 -2.13 -14.96 4.82
N GLU A 82 -1.99 -14.23 3.71
CA GLU A 82 -1.85 -14.85 2.37
C GLU A 82 -0.57 -15.70 2.26
N GLY A 83 0.54 -15.27 2.88
CA GLY A 83 1.79 -16.02 2.88
C GLY A 83 1.81 -17.27 3.78
N GLU A 84 0.98 -17.30 4.83
CA GLU A 84 0.81 -18.48 5.70
C GLU A 84 0.02 -19.60 4.98
N GLU A 85 -0.99 -19.24 4.17
CA GLU A 85 -1.78 -20.22 3.39
C GLU A 85 -0.99 -20.91 2.27
N GLU A 86 0.01 -20.26 1.66
CA GLU A 86 0.89 -20.87 0.65
C GLU A 86 1.97 -21.80 1.24
N GLY A 87 2.24 -21.71 2.55
CA GLY A 87 3.26 -22.50 3.26
C GLY A 87 2.79 -23.85 3.82
N GLU A 88 1.48 -24.13 3.77
CA GLU A 88 0.86 -25.37 4.26
C GLU A 88 0.48 -26.37 3.14
N SER A 89 1.09 -26.26 1.95
CA SER A 89 0.85 -27.15 0.80
C SER A 89 1.83 -28.30 0.66
#